data_AF-A0A4Q5GDD7-F1
#
_entry.id   AF-A0A4Q5GDD7-F1
#
_cell.length_a   1.000
_cell.length_b   1.000
_cell.length_c   1.000
_cell.angle_alpha   90.00
_cell.angle_beta   90.00
_cell.angle_gamma   90.00
#
_symmetry.space_group_name_H-M   'P 1'
#
loop_
_entity.id
_entity.type
_entity.pdbx_description
1 polymer ?
#
loop_
_entity_poly.entity_id
_entity_poly.type
_entity_poly.pdbx_seq_one_letter_code
_entity_poly.pdbx_strand_id
1 'polypeptide(L)'
;MKNPVAYQNKDIISKVFGESMRNKSFRAYGMDIPEIVEILPTNLPAVEANEMRLDNLFRLKDGTIVIVDYESTYSYADKIKYLNYVARTTKRYGLSEKQNQPVRMIVIYTGSIRRGTTRADVDMGCLQFTVEEVFLSDLDAQEIETRFQRKIHSGEILSDEEQMQFIILPLVHKTKEEMQDCIVRCFEMAKKIDSPEIQRIFIIRTDRVYR
;
A
#
# COMPACT_ATOMS: atom_id res chain seq x y z
N MET A 1 -38.08 -3.92 -11.73
CA MET A 1 -37.46 -4.15 -13.06
C MET A 1 -37.39 -2.80 -13.78
N LYS A 2 -36.18 -2.27 -14.09
CA LYS A 2 -36.04 -1.06 -14.92
C LYS A 2 -36.15 -1.46 -16.39
N ASN A 3 -36.97 -0.72 -17.15
CA ASN A 3 -37.26 -1.01 -18.55
C ASN A 3 -36.01 -0.77 -19.43
N PRO A 4 -35.44 -1.79 -20.11
CA PRO A 4 -34.17 -1.68 -20.84
C PRO A 4 -34.16 -0.57 -21.91
N VAL A 5 -35.31 -0.37 -22.55
CA VAL A 5 -35.53 0.66 -23.59
C VAL A 5 -35.39 2.08 -23.02
N ALA A 6 -35.87 2.32 -21.79
CA ALA A 6 -35.76 3.62 -21.13
C ALA A 6 -34.32 3.93 -20.69
N TYR A 7 -33.51 2.91 -20.43
CA TYR A 7 -32.09 3.06 -20.08
C TYR A 7 -31.26 3.39 -21.32
N GLN A 8 -31.46 2.67 -22.43
CA GLN A 8 -30.78 2.96 -23.70
C GLN A 8 -31.10 4.36 -24.23
N ASN A 9 -32.35 4.81 -24.11
CA ASN A 9 -32.72 6.17 -24.52
C ASN A 9 -32.00 7.25 -23.68
N LYS A 10 -31.81 7.03 -22.37
CA LYS A 10 -31.05 7.97 -21.53
C LYS A 10 -29.58 8.03 -21.89
N ASP A 11 -28.98 6.89 -22.22
CA ASP A 11 -27.58 6.82 -22.65
C ASP A 11 -27.36 7.50 -24.00
N ILE A 12 -28.28 7.33 -24.96
CA ILE A 12 -28.24 8.01 -26.27
C ILE A 12 -28.36 9.52 -26.09
N ILE A 13 -29.36 9.98 -25.32
CA ILE A 13 -29.57 11.41 -25.05
C ILE A 13 -28.35 12.02 -24.34
N SER A 14 -27.77 11.32 -23.37
CA SER A 14 -26.57 11.80 -22.66
C SER A 14 -25.35 11.88 -23.56
N LYS A 15 -25.19 10.94 -24.51
CA LYS A 15 -24.11 10.98 -25.51
C LYS A 15 -24.26 12.15 -26.48
N VAL A 16 -25.46 12.32 -27.04
CA VAL A 16 -25.76 13.45 -27.95
C VAL A 16 -25.58 14.80 -27.24
N PHE A 17 -26.01 14.89 -25.98
CA PHE A 17 -25.76 16.07 -25.15
C PHE A 17 -24.26 16.30 -24.95
N GLY A 18 -23.50 15.25 -24.58
CA GLY A 18 -22.05 15.34 -24.43
C GLY A 18 -21.35 15.84 -25.69
N GLU A 19 -21.68 15.30 -26.87
CA GLU A 19 -21.11 15.75 -28.14
C GLU A 19 -21.40 17.24 -28.44
N SER A 20 -22.60 17.72 -28.09
CA SER A 20 -22.99 19.12 -28.28
C SER A 20 -22.21 20.12 -27.42
N MET A 21 -21.48 19.63 -26.41
CA MET A 21 -20.68 20.46 -25.49
C MET A 21 -19.28 20.79 -26.01
N ARG A 22 -18.84 20.20 -27.13
CA ARG A 22 -17.54 20.56 -27.73
C ARG A 22 -17.49 22.05 -28.08
N ASN A 23 -16.37 22.69 -27.76
CA ASN A 23 -16.11 24.13 -27.88
C ASN A 23 -17.05 25.01 -27.04
N LYS A 24 -17.68 24.46 -25.99
CA LYS A 24 -18.43 25.24 -24.98
C LYS A 24 -17.60 25.42 -23.71
N SER A 25 -17.97 26.41 -22.90
CA SER A 25 -17.32 26.74 -21.62
C SER A 25 -18.27 26.54 -20.45
N PHE A 26 -17.72 26.20 -19.28
CA PHE A 26 -18.46 26.13 -18.02
C PHE A 26 -18.77 27.51 -17.39
N ARG A 27 -18.41 28.62 -18.04
CA ARG A 27 -18.75 29.99 -17.60
C ARG A 27 -20.25 30.21 -17.43
N ALA A 28 -21.08 29.55 -18.24
CA ALA A 28 -22.54 29.57 -18.09
C ALA A 28 -23.02 29.03 -16.73
N TYR A 29 -22.20 28.19 -16.08
CA TYR A 29 -22.42 27.64 -14.75
C TYR A 29 -21.62 28.39 -13.65
N GLY A 30 -21.04 29.55 -13.97
CA GLY A 30 -20.24 30.34 -13.03
C GLY A 30 -18.81 29.85 -12.81
N MET A 31 -18.32 28.88 -13.59
CA MET A 31 -16.93 28.41 -13.52
C MET A 31 -16.10 28.96 -14.67
N ASP A 32 -15.09 29.77 -14.34
CA ASP A 32 -14.14 30.30 -15.31
C ASP A 32 -12.98 29.32 -15.56
N ILE A 33 -13.24 28.32 -16.41
CA ILE A 33 -12.27 27.31 -16.84
C ILE A 33 -12.22 27.23 -18.37
N PRO A 34 -11.14 26.66 -18.96
CA PRO A 34 -10.98 26.55 -20.41
C PRO A 34 -12.14 25.82 -21.11
N GLU A 35 -12.28 26.08 -22.41
CA GLU A 35 -13.29 25.44 -23.25
C GLU A 35 -13.05 23.94 -23.45
N ILE A 36 -14.14 23.20 -23.68
CA ILE A 36 -14.11 21.76 -23.90
C ILE A 36 -13.58 21.47 -25.32
N VAL A 37 -12.36 20.93 -25.42
CA VAL A 37 -11.76 20.57 -26.72
C VAL A 37 -12.11 19.15 -27.18
N GLU A 38 -12.41 18.24 -26.25
CA GLU A 38 -12.67 16.83 -26.51
C GLU A 38 -13.73 16.27 -25.55
N ILE A 39 -14.54 15.34 -26.07
CA ILE A 39 -15.50 14.56 -25.27
C ILE A 39 -14.94 13.15 -25.12
N LEU A 40 -14.53 12.82 -23.89
CA LEU A 40 -13.99 11.50 -23.55
C LEU A 40 -15.11 10.49 -23.30
N PRO A 41 -14.87 9.18 -23.55
CA PRO A 41 -15.86 8.14 -23.27
C PRO A 41 -16.21 8.10 -21.77
N THR A 42 -17.51 8.01 -21.49
CA THR A 42 -18.02 7.92 -20.10
C THR A 42 -18.09 6.50 -19.58
N ASN A 43 -17.99 5.50 -20.46
CA ASN A 43 -17.84 4.12 -20.05
C ASN A 43 -16.37 3.87 -19.68
N LEU A 44 -16.12 3.66 -18.40
CA LEU A 44 -14.81 3.31 -17.85
C LEU A 44 -14.86 1.85 -17.40
N PRO A 45 -14.88 0.88 -18.33
CA PRO A 45 -14.95 -0.53 -17.96
C PRO A 45 -13.67 -0.94 -17.23
N ALA A 46 -13.81 -1.37 -15.98
CA ALA A 46 -12.74 -1.99 -15.22
C ALA A 46 -13.12 -3.46 -14.98
N VAL A 47 -12.48 -4.37 -15.72
CA VAL A 47 -12.52 -5.81 -15.42
C VAL A 47 -11.16 -6.18 -14.84
N GLU A 48 -11.03 -6.02 -13.53
CA GLU A 48 -9.85 -6.49 -12.79
C GLU A 48 -10.17 -7.86 -12.18
N ALA A 49 -9.97 -8.93 -12.94
CA ALA A 49 -9.95 -10.31 -12.43
C ALA A 49 -8.59 -10.67 -11.82
N ASN A 50 -7.87 -9.67 -11.33
CA ASN A 50 -6.69 -9.87 -10.51
C ASN A 50 -7.15 -9.74 -9.05
N GLU A 51 -7.03 -10.80 -8.26
CA GLU A 51 -7.01 -10.65 -6.80
C GLU A 51 -5.77 -9.80 -6.51
N MET A 52 -5.91 -8.47 -6.56
CA MET A 52 -4.86 -7.60 -6.05
C MET A 52 -4.81 -7.87 -4.54
N ARG A 53 -3.99 -8.86 -4.18
CA ARG A 53 -3.82 -9.28 -2.81
C ARG A 53 -3.08 -8.16 -2.13
N LEU A 54 -3.78 -7.50 -1.21
CA LEU A 54 -3.13 -6.68 -0.21
C LEU A 54 -2.18 -7.60 0.55
N ASP A 55 -0.94 -7.17 0.69
CA ASP A 55 0.00 -7.87 1.56
C ASP A 55 -0.56 -7.95 2.97
N ASN A 56 -1.00 -6.81 3.51
CA ASN A 56 -1.58 -6.75 4.84
C ASN A 56 -2.69 -5.69 4.96
N LEU A 57 -3.72 -6.04 5.73
CA LEU A 57 -4.83 -5.17 6.08
C LEU A 57 -5.21 -5.40 7.55
N PHE A 58 -5.05 -4.37 8.37
CA PHE A 58 -5.26 -4.44 9.82
C PHE A 58 -6.32 -3.45 10.29
N ARG A 59 -6.92 -3.76 11.45
CA ARG A 59 -7.70 -2.82 12.25
C ARG A 59 -6.95 -2.57 13.55
N LEU A 60 -6.64 -1.32 13.85
CA LEU A 60 -5.99 -0.93 15.10
C LEU A 60 -7.00 -0.88 16.26
N LYS A 61 -6.49 -0.79 17.49
CA LYS A 61 -7.32 -0.76 18.72
C LYS A 61 -8.32 0.40 18.73
N ASP A 62 -7.98 1.52 18.10
CA ASP A 62 -8.83 2.71 17.98
C ASP A 62 -9.86 2.61 16.82
N GLY A 63 -9.85 1.51 16.06
CA GLY A 63 -10.73 1.28 14.93
C GLY A 63 -10.19 1.76 13.58
N THR A 64 -9.03 2.42 13.55
CA THR A 64 -8.33 2.82 12.31
C THR A 64 -8.04 1.60 11.44
N ILE A 65 -8.25 1.73 10.13
CA ILE A 65 -7.89 0.69 9.16
C ILE A 65 -6.52 1.03 8.58
N VAL A 66 -5.61 0.05 8.54
CA VAL A 66 -4.26 0.22 8.01
C VAL A 66 -4.03 -0.80 6.90
N ILE A 67 -3.69 -0.30 5.73
CA ILE A 67 -3.17 -1.10 4.61
C ILE A 67 -1.65 -0.98 4.68
N VAL A 68 -0.93 -2.11 4.62
CA VAL A 68 0.53 -2.12 4.59
C VAL A 68 1.00 -2.92 3.38
N ASP A 69 1.83 -2.29 2.55
CA ASP A 69 2.46 -2.91 1.39
C ASP A 69 3.99 -2.86 1.51
N TYR A 70 4.68 -3.88 1.00
CA TYR A 70 6.14 -3.95 0.99
C TYR A 70 6.69 -3.73 -0.41
N GLU A 71 7.68 -2.86 -0.54
CA GLU A 71 8.26 -2.51 -1.83
C GLU A 71 9.78 -2.61 -1.83
N SER A 72 10.32 -3.36 -2.78
CA SER A 72 11.77 -3.48 -3.02
C SER A 72 12.27 -2.59 -4.17
N THR A 73 11.33 -2.01 -4.92
CA THR A 73 11.60 -1.01 -5.97
C THR A 73 10.58 0.13 -5.86
N TYR A 74 10.93 1.31 -6.33
CA TYR A 74 10.02 2.46 -6.35
C TYR A 74 9.48 2.71 -7.76
N SER A 75 8.16 2.80 -7.88
CA SER A 75 7.47 3.30 -9.06
C SER A 75 6.37 4.28 -8.65
N TYR A 76 6.35 5.46 -9.28
CA TYR A 76 5.28 6.43 -9.04
C TYR A 76 3.91 5.93 -9.53
N ALA A 77 3.90 5.05 -10.55
CA ALA A 77 2.66 4.47 -11.07
C ALA A 77 1.94 3.60 -10.02
N ASP A 78 2.68 3.01 -9.07
CA ASP A 78 2.11 2.20 -7.99
C ASP A 78 1.25 3.04 -7.04
N LYS A 79 1.33 4.37 -7.05
CA LYS A 79 0.40 5.18 -6.24
C LYS A 79 -1.05 5.03 -6.69
N ILE A 80 -1.30 4.75 -7.98
CA ILE A 80 -2.65 4.41 -8.48
C ILE A 80 -3.11 3.05 -7.93
N LYS A 81 -2.19 2.08 -7.83
CA LYS A 81 -2.43 0.78 -7.17
C LYS A 81 -2.89 0.99 -5.73
N TYR A 82 -2.20 1.83 -4.96
CA TYR A 82 -2.55 2.13 -3.57
C TYR A 82 -3.87 2.89 -3.43
N LEU A 83 -4.14 3.86 -4.32
CA LEU A 83 -5.42 4.55 -4.36
C LEU A 83 -6.58 3.55 -4.57
N ASN A 84 -6.41 2.58 -5.46
CA ASN A 84 -7.39 1.52 -5.68
C ASN A 84 -7.59 0.67 -4.41
N TYR A 85 -6.53 0.39 -3.66
CA TYR A 85 -6.64 -0.32 -2.37
C TYR A 85 -7.48 0.44 -1.36
N VAL A 86 -7.23 1.74 -1.21
CA VAL A 86 -7.99 2.60 -0.29
C VAL A 86 -9.45 2.67 -0.74
N ALA A 87 -9.72 2.94 -2.02
CA ALA A 87 -11.09 3.02 -2.53
C ALA A 87 -11.88 1.72 -2.33
N ARG A 88 -11.27 0.57 -2.61
CA ARG A 88 -11.91 -0.75 -2.41
C ARG A 88 -12.12 -1.05 -0.93
N THR A 89 -11.17 -0.72 -0.07
CA THR A 89 -11.25 -0.91 1.39
C THR A 89 -12.36 -0.05 1.99
N THR A 90 -12.37 1.25 1.67
CA THR A 90 -13.41 2.20 2.08
C THR A 90 -14.79 1.69 1.69
N LYS A 91 -14.98 1.25 0.44
CA LYS A 91 -16.25 0.69 -0.02
C LYS A 91 -16.62 -0.60 0.71
N ARG A 92 -15.67 -1.54 0.87
CA ARG A 92 -15.92 -2.85 1.48
C ARG A 92 -16.35 -2.74 2.94
N TYR A 93 -15.72 -1.84 3.70
CA TYR A 93 -15.99 -1.67 5.12
C TYR A 93 -16.98 -0.53 5.41
N GLY A 94 -17.54 0.10 4.37
CA GLY A 94 -18.51 1.19 4.51
C GLY A 94 -17.95 2.40 5.25
N LEU A 95 -16.64 2.65 5.11
CA LEU A 95 -15.95 3.71 5.83
C LEU A 95 -16.41 5.06 5.31
N SER A 96 -16.60 6.01 6.22
CA SER A 96 -16.98 7.36 5.87
C SER A 96 -16.33 8.35 6.82
N GLU A 97 -16.09 9.56 6.31
CA GLU A 97 -15.59 10.69 7.10
C GLU A 97 -16.46 10.94 8.34
N LYS A 98 -17.79 10.79 8.22
CA LYS A 98 -18.75 10.96 9.32
C LYS A 98 -18.53 10.01 10.50
N GLN A 99 -17.87 8.87 10.28
CA GLN A 99 -17.57 7.89 11.31
C GLN A 99 -16.19 8.11 11.94
N ASN A 100 -15.43 9.11 11.47
CA ASN A 100 -14.06 9.40 11.90
C ASN A 100 -13.16 8.15 11.90
N GLN A 101 -13.32 7.30 10.88
CA GLN A 101 -12.55 6.07 10.70
C GLN A 101 -11.53 6.28 9.57
N PRO A 102 -10.31 6.76 9.88
CA PRO A 102 -9.29 6.96 8.86
C PRO A 102 -8.81 5.63 8.29
N VAL A 103 -8.43 5.66 7.01
CA VAL A 103 -7.67 4.59 6.36
C VAL A 103 -6.25 5.10 6.16
N ARG A 104 -5.28 4.39 6.73
CA ARG A 104 -3.86 4.67 6.55
C ARG A 104 -3.30 3.73 5.50
N MET A 105 -2.56 4.29 4.55
CA MET A 105 -1.80 3.52 3.57
C MET A 105 -0.32 3.65 3.92
N ILE A 106 0.28 2.56 4.42
CA ILE A 106 1.69 2.50 4.77
C ILE A 106 2.41 1.71 3.69
N VAL A 107 3.50 2.28 3.17
CA VAL A 107 4.42 1.59 2.26
C VAL A 107 5.74 1.41 2.99
N ILE A 108 6.15 0.17 3.19
CA ILE A 108 7.42 -0.20 3.81
C ILE A 108 8.41 -0.53 2.71
N TYR A 109 9.40 0.34 2.54
CA TYR A 109 10.47 0.19 1.59
C TYR A 109 11.62 -0.63 2.19
N THR A 110 12.07 -1.66 1.46
CA THR A 110 13.22 -2.49 1.88
C THR A 110 14.55 -1.72 1.73
N GLY A 111 15.66 -2.33 2.17
CA GLY A 111 17.00 -1.75 2.20
C GLY A 111 17.53 -1.15 0.89
N SER A 112 16.91 -1.48 -0.24
CA SER A 112 17.26 -0.98 -1.56
C SER A 112 16.90 0.50 -1.78
N ILE A 113 15.92 1.02 -1.04
CA ILE A 113 15.35 2.35 -1.26
C ILE A 113 15.62 3.22 -0.04
N ARG A 114 16.02 4.46 -0.28
CA ARG A 114 16.41 5.41 0.79
C ARG A 114 15.37 6.49 0.95
N ARG A 115 15.28 7.02 2.17
CA ARG A 115 14.47 8.22 2.44
C ARG A 115 14.88 9.36 1.51
N GLY A 116 13.88 10.03 0.94
CA GLY A 116 14.08 11.15 0.02
C GLY A 116 14.29 10.74 -1.46
N THR A 117 14.29 9.45 -1.78
CA THR A 117 14.29 8.97 -3.18
C THR A 117 12.90 8.63 -3.71
N THR A 118 11.85 8.88 -2.91
CA THR A 118 10.45 8.57 -3.19
C THR A 118 9.60 9.83 -3.07
N ARG A 119 8.36 9.76 -3.56
CA ARG A 119 7.36 10.81 -3.37
C ARG A 119 6.13 10.21 -2.69
N ALA A 120 5.81 10.70 -1.49
CA ALA A 120 4.66 10.25 -0.71
C ALA A 120 3.32 10.77 -1.26
N ASP A 121 3.32 12.00 -1.77
CA ASP A 121 2.10 12.72 -2.15
C ASP A 121 1.76 12.61 -3.63
N VAL A 122 0.49 12.36 -3.90
CA VAL A 122 -0.14 12.45 -5.21
C VAL A 122 -1.12 13.62 -5.18
N ASP A 123 -0.90 14.58 -6.06
CA ASP A 123 -1.82 15.70 -6.29
C ASP A 123 -2.27 15.68 -7.75
N MET A 124 -3.56 15.45 -7.97
CA MET A 124 -4.23 15.47 -9.28
C MET A 124 -5.34 16.54 -9.31
N GLY A 125 -5.20 17.61 -8.53
CA GLY A 125 -6.17 18.70 -8.43
C GLY A 125 -7.35 18.35 -7.53
N CYS A 126 -8.35 17.63 -8.06
CA CYS A 126 -9.54 17.25 -7.27
C CYS A 126 -9.31 16.04 -6.36
N LEU A 127 -8.20 15.34 -6.55
CA LEU A 127 -7.78 14.21 -5.73
C LEU A 127 -6.40 14.52 -5.15
N GLN A 128 -6.34 14.48 -3.83
CA GLN A 128 -5.09 14.49 -3.06
C GLN A 128 -5.01 13.22 -2.24
N PHE A 129 -3.87 12.56 -2.31
CA PHE A 129 -3.65 11.27 -1.66
C PHE A 129 -2.20 11.18 -1.19
N THR A 130 -1.99 10.78 0.05
CA THR A 130 -0.66 10.65 0.64
C THR A 130 -0.51 9.24 1.19
N VAL A 131 0.65 8.64 0.97
CA VAL A 131 1.06 7.42 1.67
C VAL A 131 2.03 7.73 2.78
N GLU A 132 2.02 6.90 3.82
CA GLU A 132 3.01 6.94 4.88
C GLU A 132 4.17 6.02 4.52
N GLU A 133 5.38 6.56 4.49
CA GLU A 133 6.57 5.84 4.02
C GLU A 133 7.48 5.47 5.18
N VAL A 134 7.79 4.17 5.27
CA VAL A 134 8.77 3.62 6.22
C VAL A 134 9.95 3.08 5.41
N PHE A 135 11.17 3.43 5.81
CA PHE A 135 12.39 3.01 5.12
C PHE A 135 13.18 2.09 6.04
N LEU A 136 13.26 0.80 5.68
CA LEU A 136 14.07 -0.14 6.43
C LEU A 136 15.57 0.12 6.28
N SER A 137 15.98 0.82 5.21
CA SER A 137 17.35 1.28 5.02
C SER A 137 17.84 2.28 6.07
N ASP A 138 16.93 2.87 6.87
CA ASP A 138 17.28 3.75 8.00
C ASP A 138 17.70 2.95 9.25
N LEU A 139 17.48 1.63 9.27
CA LEU A 139 17.83 0.77 10.40
C LEU A 139 19.30 0.32 10.34
N ASP A 140 19.98 0.30 11.49
CA ASP A 140 21.33 -0.27 11.60
C ASP A 140 21.24 -1.80 11.78
N ALA A 141 21.35 -2.53 10.67
CA ALA A 141 21.31 -3.99 10.68
C ALA A 141 22.41 -4.61 11.56
N GLN A 142 23.61 -4.01 11.60
CA GLN A 142 24.74 -4.57 12.36
C GLN A 142 24.51 -4.43 13.86
N GLU A 143 24.05 -3.26 14.30
CA GLU A 143 23.70 -3.02 15.70
C GLU A 143 22.57 -3.96 16.14
N ILE A 144 21.51 -4.05 15.34
CA ILE A 144 20.34 -4.90 15.61
C ILE A 144 20.77 -6.37 15.70
N GLU A 145 21.56 -6.87 14.74
CA GLU A 145 22.05 -8.24 14.73
C GLU A 145 22.93 -8.53 15.95
N THR A 146 23.87 -7.63 16.27
CA THR A 146 24.76 -7.79 17.44
C THR A 146 23.97 -7.82 18.75
N ARG A 147 22.92 -7.00 18.87
CA ARG A 147 22.03 -6.99 20.03
C ARG A 147 21.25 -8.31 20.15
N PHE A 148 20.69 -8.83 19.06
CA PHE A 148 19.99 -10.10 19.07
C PHE A 148 20.90 -11.27 19.40
N GLN A 149 22.11 -11.30 18.84
CA GLN A 149 23.10 -12.31 19.19
C GLN A 149 23.37 -12.30 20.70
N ARG A 150 23.63 -11.14 21.31
CA ARG A 150 23.86 -11.06 22.76
C ARG A 150 22.69 -11.59 23.58
N LYS A 151 21.46 -11.15 23.29
CA LYS A 151 20.25 -11.56 24.03
C LYS A 151 19.95 -13.06 23.90
N ILE A 152 20.11 -13.60 22.70
CA ILE A 152 19.87 -15.03 22.46
C ILE A 152 20.93 -15.87 23.19
N HIS A 153 22.18 -15.41 23.25
CA HIS A 153 23.23 -16.10 24.02
C HIS A 153 23.01 -16.01 25.54
N SER A 154 22.45 -14.91 26.05
CA SER A 154 22.12 -14.76 27.49
C SER A 154 20.81 -15.46 27.88
N GLY A 155 20.05 -16.00 26.94
CA GLY A 155 18.75 -16.63 27.19
C GLY A 155 17.64 -15.64 27.52
N GLU A 156 17.80 -14.37 27.14
CA GLU A 156 16.79 -13.34 27.34
C GLU A 156 15.61 -13.50 26.39
N ILE A 157 14.40 -13.24 26.90
CA ILE A 157 13.17 -13.24 26.11
C ILE A 157 13.12 -11.94 25.28
N LEU A 158 12.86 -12.07 23.97
CA LEU A 158 12.65 -10.93 23.08
C LEU A 158 11.29 -10.29 23.34
N SER A 159 11.25 -8.97 23.48
CA SER A 159 9.99 -8.21 23.53
C SER A 159 9.23 -8.25 22.20
N ASP A 160 7.94 -7.93 22.17
CA ASP A 160 7.14 -7.91 20.93
C ASP A 160 7.78 -7.03 19.83
N GLU A 161 8.35 -5.88 20.23
CA GLU A 161 9.06 -4.99 19.31
C GLU A 161 10.33 -5.65 18.75
N GLU A 162 11.09 -6.33 19.61
CA GLU A 162 12.31 -7.05 19.23
C GLU A 162 12.00 -8.23 18.32
N GLN A 163 10.91 -8.95 18.57
CA GLN A 163 10.44 -10.01 17.69
C GLN A 163 10.10 -9.46 16.31
N MET A 164 9.38 -8.34 16.25
CA MET A 164 9.08 -7.67 14.98
C MET A 164 10.34 -7.22 14.25
N GLN A 165 11.29 -6.61 14.96
CA GLN A 165 12.59 -6.19 14.41
C GLN A 165 13.39 -7.39 13.87
N PHE A 166 13.39 -8.52 14.57
CA PHE A 166 14.03 -9.75 14.12
C PHE A 166 13.44 -10.27 12.81
N ILE A 167 12.10 -10.22 12.69
CA ILE A 167 11.40 -10.69 11.50
C ILE A 167 11.70 -9.83 10.25
N ILE A 168 11.87 -8.51 10.42
CA ILE A 168 12.16 -7.58 9.32
C ILE A 168 13.65 -7.40 9.05
N LEU A 169 14.53 -7.87 9.94
CA LEU A 169 15.98 -7.65 9.86
C LEU A 169 16.57 -8.00 8.49
N PRO A 170 16.23 -9.13 7.84
CA PRO A 170 16.82 -9.42 6.54
C PRO A 170 16.41 -8.44 5.44
N LEU A 171 15.24 -7.79 5.56
CA LEU A 171 14.75 -6.78 4.60
C LEU A 171 15.47 -5.43 4.70
N VAL A 172 16.29 -5.23 5.74
CA VAL A 172 17.14 -4.03 5.90
C VAL A 172 18.28 -4.02 4.89
N HIS A 173 18.70 -5.20 4.42
CA HIS A 173 19.80 -5.33 3.49
C HIS A 173 19.46 -4.84 2.08
N LYS A 174 20.44 -4.20 1.43
CA LYS A 174 20.26 -3.56 0.13
C LYS A 174 20.24 -4.59 -1.00
N THR A 175 21.13 -5.57 -0.92
CA THR A 175 21.32 -6.57 -1.97
C THR A 175 20.63 -7.89 -1.62
N LYS A 176 20.27 -8.66 -2.64
CA LYS A 176 19.69 -10.00 -2.44
C LYS A 176 20.67 -10.94 -1.75
N GLU A 177 21.97 -10.82 -2.02
CA GLU A 177 23.01 -11.66 -1.42
C GLU A 177 23.12 -11.42 0.09
N GLU A 178 23.28 -10.15 0.51
CA GLU A 178 23.31 -9.78 1.93
C GLU A 178 22.04 -10.19 2.67
N MET A 179 20.88 -10.02 2.02
CA MET A 179 19.59 -10.45 2.55
C MET A 179 19.54 -11.96 2.77
N GLN A 180 20.01 -12.76 1.81
CA GLN A 180 20.06 -14.22 1.94
C GLN A 180 21.02 -14.67 3.05
N ASP A 181 22.20 -14.07 3.12
CA ASP A 181 23.16 -14.35 4.20
C ASP A 181 22.55 -14.01 5.56
N CYS A 182 21.82 -12.90 5.66
CA CYS A 182 21.11 -12.51 6.88
C CYS A 182 19.99 -13.50 7.23
N ILE A 183 19.22 -13.99 6.25
CA ILE A 183 18.18 -15.01 6.49
C ILE A 183 18.81 -16.26 7.12
N VAL A 184 19.93 -16.74 6.58
CA VAL A 184 20.63 -17.91 7.11
C VAL A 184 21.06 -17.68 8.56
N ARG A 185 21.67 -16.54 8.87
CA ARG A 185 22.07 -16.19 10.25
C ARG A 185 20.87 -16.08 11.18
N CYS A 186 19.77 -15.46 10.72
CA CYS A 186 18.53 -15.36 11.46
C CYS A 186 17.90 -16.74 11.71
N PHE A 187 17.97 -17.67 10.75
CA PHE A 187 17.48 -19.03 10.95
C PHE A 187 18.26 -19.76 12.04
N GLU A 188 19.59 -19.64 12.07
CA GLU A 188 20.42 -20.21 13.13
C GLU A 188 20.17 -19.57 14.49
N MET A 189 19.90 -18.26 14.53
CA MET A 189 19.48 -17.56 15.74
C MET A 189 18.11 -18.06 16.22
N ALA A 190 17.13 -18.19 15.33
CA ALA A 190 15.76 -18.59 15.66
C ALA A 190 15.68 -19.99 16.29
N LYS A 191 16.53 -20.94 15.89
CA LYS A 191 16.64 -22.27 16.50
C LYS A 191 16.98 -22.23 18.00
N LYS A 192 17.67 -21.18 18.44
CA LYS A 192 18.10 -20.98 19.82
C LYS A 192 17.07 -20.18 20.64
N ILE A 193 16.05 -19.62 19.99
CA ILE A 193 14.95 -18.90 20.66
C ILE A 193 13.91 -19.94 21.09
N ASP A 194 13.58 -19.97 22.37
CA ASP A 194 12.51 -20.82 22.91
C ASP A 194 11.12 -20.18 22.68
N SER A 195 10.78 -20.00 21.40
CA SER A 195 9.47 -19.48 20.98
C SER A 195 9.05 -20.07 19.63
N PRO A 196 8.15 -21.08 19.65
CA PRO A 196 7.63 -21.69 18.43
C PRO A 196 6.88 -20.72 17.52
N GLU A 197 6.29 -19.65 18.08
CA GLU A 197 5.57 -18.64 17.31
C GLU A 197 6.50 -17.79 16.46
N ILE A 198 7.60 -17.29 17.06
CA ILE A 198 8.61 -16.50 16.34
C ILE A 198 9.22 -17.34 15.21
N GLN A 199 9.57 -18.60 15.48
CA GLN A 199 10.12 -19.51 14.48
C GLN A 199 9.15 -19.70 13.31
N ARG A 200 7.86 -19.92 13.57
CA ARG A 200 6.84 -20.06 12.52
C ARG A 200 6.66 -18.78 11.72
N ILE A 201 6.55 -17.62 12.39
CA ILE A 201 6.34 -16.34 11.71
C ILE A 201 7.54 -16.04 10.81
N PHE A 202 8.76 -16.27 11.29
CA PHE A 202 9.98 -16.09 10.50
C PHE A 202 9.97 -16.98 9.25
N ILE A 203 9.68 -18.28 9.41
CA ILE A 203 9.60 -19.23 8.28
C ILE A 203 8.54 -18.81 7.24
N ILE A 204 7.33 -18.45 7.68
CA ILE A 204 6.24 -18.05 6.79
C ILE A 204 6.59 -16.75 6.03
N ARG A 205 7.22 -15.79 6.70
CA ARG A 205 7.64 -14.54 6.06
C ARG A 205 8.78 -14.77 5.08
N THR A 206 9.74 -15.64 5.39
CA THR A 206 10.83 -16.02 4.48
C THR A 206 10.33 -16.57 3.14
N ASP A 207 9.19 -17.28 3.12
CA ASP A 207 8.63 -17.84 1.87
C ASP A 207 7.78 -16.83 1.07
N ARG A 208 7.14 -15.86 1.73
CA ARG A 208 6.23 -14.89 1.09
C ARG A 208 6.85 -13.57 0.65
N VAL A 209 7.81 -13.04 1.41
CA VAL A 209 8.35 -11.67 1.20
C VAL A 209 9.69 -11.68 0.47
N TYR A 210 10.39 -12.82 0.46
CA TYR A 210 11.77 -12.92 -0.04
C TYR A 210 11.91 -13.67 -1.38
N ARG A 211 10.78 -13.99 -2.04
CA ARG A 211 10.73 -14.44 -3.44
C ARG A 211 10.44 -13.26 -4.35
#